data_AF-A0A7K1FN95-F1
#
_entry.id   AF-A0A7K1FN95-F1
#
_cell.length_a   1.000
_cell.length_b   1.000
_cell.length_c   1.000
_cell.angle_alpha   90.00
_cell.angle_beta   90.00
_cell.angle_gamma   90.00
#
_symmetry.space_group_name_H-M   'P 1'
#
loop_
_entity.id
_entity.type
_entity.pdbx_description
1 polymer ?
#
loop_
_entity_poly.entity_id
_entity_poly.type
_entity_poly.pdbx_seq_one_letter_code
_entity_poly.pdbx_strand_id
1 'polypeptide(L)'
;MAGPALSTGPVPAAAPEPACVAHALLPTRIPVDRQERIVSVRLSGCEGYLRYAGASVTGPSDIIDYLEWDNVRTTQLHVYDTIVPGSYRTVDGWGMTKDGDVILFESTSTVIKFATFAGVAVSRSGGIDRVTVAAKRYAALDGFIAYPNRVVGIQSAPSATGPWTNAGFVKVGATGRATLGVRADPGRFYRSYFGETGSFFSAQSVAAGSPVPVATDPTVRP
;
A
#
# COMPACT_ATOMS: atom_id res chain seq x y z
N MET A 1 -3.12 -71.39 24.87
CA MET A 1 -2.65 -69.99 24.87
C MET A 1 -3.64 -69.18 24.04
N ALA A 2 -4.53 -68.43 24.69
CA ALA A 2 -5.49 -67.57 24.02
C ALA A 2 -4.80 -66.23 23.70
N GLY A 3 -4.78 -65.84 22.43
CA GLY A 3 -4.20 -64.57 21.99
C GLY A 3 -5.06 -63.37 22.43
N PRO A 4 -4.47 -62.18 22.60
CA PRO A 4 -5.21 -60.99 22.99
C PRO A 4 -6.20 -60.59 21.88
N ALA A 5 -7.46 -60.40 22.27
CA ALA A 5 -8.48 -59.85 21.40
C ALA A 5 -8.20 -58.38 21.12
N LEU A 6 -8.07 -58.01 19.85
CA LEU A 6 -8.00 -56.62 19.40
C LEU A 6 -9.36 -55.96 19.65
N SER A 7 -9.39 -55.02 20.60
CA SER A 7 -10.55 -54.17 20.84
C SER A 7 -10.71 -53.20 19.66
N THR A 8 -11.75 -53.39 18.86
CA THR A 8 -12.21 -52.40 17.88
C THR A 8 -13.00 -51.34 18.64
N GLY A 9 -12.31 -50.32 19.14
CA GLY A 9 -12.98 -49.13 19.68
C GLY A 9 -13.88 -48.47 18.62
N PRO A 10 -14.93 -47.75 19.03
CA PRO A 10 -15.79 -47.03 18.10
C PRO A 10 -14.95 -46.06 17.26
N VAL A 11 -15.06 -46.18 15.94
CA VAL A 11 -14.48 -45.20 15.01
C VAL A 11 -15.23 -43.89 15.25
N PRO A 12 -14.54 -42.79 15.59
CA PRO A 12 -15.21 -41.49 15.72
C PRO A 12 -15.92 -41.18 14.40
N ALA A 13 -17.19 -40.79 14.50
CA ALA A 13 -17.95 -40.38 13.33
C ALA A 13 -17.21 -39.24 12.62
N ALA A 14 -17.05 -39.36 11.30
CA ALA A 14 -16.45 -38.31 10.49
C ALA A 14 -17.25 -37.02 10.70
N ALA A 15 -16.55 -35.91 10.95
CA ALA A 15 -17.18 -34.60 11.00
C ALA A 15 -17.91 -34.36 9.66
N PRO A 16 -19.11 -33.76 9.67
CA PRO A 16 -19.81 -33.43 8.43
C PRO A 16 -18.91 -32.57 7.54
N GLU A 17 -18.87 -32.92 6.25
CA GLU A 17 -18.14 -32.13 5.27
C GLU A 17 -18.77 -30.72 5.20
N PRO A 18 -17.96 -29.64 5.20
CA PRO A 18 -18.51 -28.30 5.12
C PRO A 18 -19.30 -28.13 3.82
N ALA A 19 -20.47 -27.49 3.88
CA ALA A 19 -21.29 -27.27 2.69
C ALA A 19 -20.57 -26.43 1.62
N CYS A 20 -19.64 -25.57 2.05
CA CYS A 20 -18.79 -24.76 1.19
C CYS A 20 -17.62 -24.16 1.99
N VAL A 21 -16.64 -23.60 1.28
CA VAL A 21 -15.51 -22.84 1.83
C VAL A 21 -15.67 -21.37 1.48
N ALA A 22 -15.49 -20.49 2.47
CA ALA A 22 -15.53 -19.04 2.33
C ALA A 22 -14.15 -18.43 2.55
N HIS A 23 -13.88 -17.32 1.85
CA HIS A 23 -12.62 -16.59 1.91
C HIS A 23 -12.88 -15.09 1.91
N ALA A 24 -12.18 -14.35 2.78
CA ALA A 24 -12.20 -12.89 2.75
C ALA A 24 -11.22 -12.37 1.68
N LEU A 25 -11.72 -11.63 0.70
CA LEU A 25 -10.91 -11.01 -0.36
C LEU A 25 -10.21 -9.74 0.16
N LEU A 26 -9.20 -9.93 1.00
CA LEU A 26 -8.36 -8.85 1.48
C LEU A 26 -7.45 -8.33 0.34
N PRO A 27 -7.26 -7.01 0.19
CA PRO A 27 -6.23 -6.48 -0.69
C PRO A 27 -4.86 -6.99 -0.27
N THR A 28 -3.96 -7.27 -1.21
CA THR A 28 -2.59 -7.72 -0.89
C THR A 28 -1.82 -6.74 0.01
N ARG A 29 -2.16 -5.43 -0.08
CA ARG A 29 -1.55 -4.37 0.73
C ARG A 29 -2.57 -3.29 1.07
N ILE A 30 -2.54 -2.83 2.32
CA ILE A 30 -3.31 -1.67 2.79
C ILE A 30 -2.34 -0.58 3.25
N PRO A 31 -2.26 0.57 2.55
CA PRO A 31 -1.44 1.69 2.99
C PRO A 31 -2.19 2.56 4.00
N VAL A 32 -1.57 2.86 5.13
CA VAL A 32 -2.07 3.82 6.12
C VAL A 32 -1.55 5.21 5.76
N ASP A 33 -2.44 6.05 5.23
CA ASP A 33 -2.17 7.41 4.74
C ASP A 33 -2.96 8.50 5.49
N ARG A 34 -3.75 8.09 6.49
CA ARG A 34 -4.62 8.91 7.31
C ARG A 34 -4.94 8.14 8.60
N GLN A 35 -5.57 8.82 9.57
CA GLN A 35 -5.86 8.26 10.89
C GLN A 35 -6.71 6.99 10.83
N GLU A 36 -7.69 6.95 9.93
CA GLU A 36 -8.56 5.80 9.73
C GLU A 36 -8.73 5.51 8.24
N ARG A 37 -8.47 4.27 7.84
CA ARG A 37 -8.73 3.79 6.49
C ARG A 37 -9.74 2.66 6.53
N ILE A 38 -10.88 2.92 5.90
CA ILE A 38 -11.92 1.92 5.69
C ILE A 38 -11.64 1.18 4.39
N VAL A 39 -11.56 -0.16 4.47
CA VAL A 39 -11.30 -1.05 3.34
C VAL A 39 -12.50 -1.97 3.16
N SER A 40 -13.13 -1.90 2.00
CA SER A 40 -14.21 -2.85 1.66
C SER A 40 -13.63 -4.24 1.46
N VAL A 41 -14.10 -5.21 2.24
CA VAL A 41 -13.70 -6.62 2.14
C VAL A 41 -14.88 -7.44 1.65
N ARG A 42 -14.69 -8.10 0.52
CA ARG A 42 -15.70 -8.98 -0.06
C ARG A 42 -15.48 -10.41 0.39
N LEU A 43 -16.55 -11.12 0.72
CA LEU A 43 -16.53 -12.56 0.89
C LEU A 43 -16.74 -13.25 -0.47
N SER A 44 -15.88 -14.21 -0.77
CA SER A 44 -16.00 -15.12 -1.91
C SER A 44 -16.18 -16.55 -1.42
N GLY A 45 -16.78 -17.40 -2.25
CA GLY A 45 -17.18 -18.73 -1.84
C GLY A 45 -18.59 -18.71 -1.26
N CYS A 46 -19.22 -19.88 -1.17
CA CYS A 46 -20.58 -20.05 -0.65
C CYS A 46 -21.65 -19.19 -1.37
N GLU A 47 -21.46 -18.94 -2.68
CA GLU A 47 -22.30 -18.03 -3.45
C GLU A 47 -23.79 -18.36 -3.39
N GLY A 48 -24.62 -17.45 -2.86
CA GLY A 48 -26.08 -17.61 -2.84
C GLY A 48 -26.62 -18.37 -1.61
N TYR A 49 -25.74 -19.08 -0.91
CA TYR A 49 -26.07 -19.90 0.25
C TYR A 49 -25.71 -19.25 1.59
N LEU A 50 -24.84 -18.23 1.62
CA LEU A 50 -24.45 -17.53 2.86
C LEU A 50 -25.66 -16.94 3.60
N ARG A 51 -25.78 -17.24 4.90
CA ARG A 51 -26.65 -16.54 5.84
C ARG A 51 -25.85 -15.50 6.64
N TYR A 52 -24.84 -15.96 7.35
CA TYR A 52 -23.87 -15.09 8.01
C TYR A 52 -22.48 -15.73 8.03
N ALA A 53 -21.45 -14.91 8.11
CA ALA A 53 -20.09 -15.33 8.42
C ALA A 53 -19.35 -14.23 9.16
N GLY A 54 -18.31 -14.61 9.90
CA GLY A 54 -17.37 -13.63 10.37
C GLY A 54 -16.03 -14.21 10.76
N ALA A 55 -15.02 -13.35 10.78
CA ALA A 55 -13.64 -13.71 11.10
C ALA A 55 -12.91 -12.53 11.73
N SER A 56 -12.05 -12.82 12.70
CA SER A 56 -11.15 -11.82 13.29
C SER A 56 -9.98 -11.54 12.35
N VAL A 57 -9.54 -10.29 12.25
CA VAL A 57 -8.31 -9.92 11.54
C VAL A 57 -7.21 -9.67 12.56
N THR A 58 -6.18 -10.51 12.56
CA THR A 58 -5.12 -10.51 13.57
C THR A 58 -3.76 -10.26 12.92
N GLY A 59 -2.88 -9.56 13.63
CA GLY A 59 -1.51 -9.32 13.21
C GLY A 59 -0.52 -9.14 14.36
N PRO A 60 0.57 -8.38 14.18
CA PRO A 60 1.66 -8.27 15.14
C PRO A 60 1.27 -7.72 16.52
N SER A 61 0.18 -6.96 16.59
CA SER A 61 -0.23 -6.22 17.78
C SER A 61 -1.59 -6.64 18.34
N ASP A 62 -2.08 -7.84 17.99
CA ASP A 62 -3.41 -8.41 18.33
C ASP A 62 -4.46 -8.30 17.19
N ILE A 63 -5.72 -8.62 17.50
CA ILE A 63 -6.90 -8.43 16.68
C ILE A 63 -7.10 -6.93 16.44
N ILE A 64 -7.24 -6.55 15.17
CA ILE A 64 -7.48 -5.16 14.78
C ILE A 64 -8.94 -4.89 14.40
N ASP A 65 -9.66 -5.92 13.99
CA ASP A 65 -11.07 -5.81 13.59
C ASP A 65 -11.75 -7.19 13.56
N TYR A 66 -13.08 -7.18 13.59
CA TYR A 66 -13.93 -8.35 13.34
C TYR A 66 -14.78 -8.11 12.09
N LEU A 67 -14.53 -8.91 11.05
CA LEU A 67 -15.27 -8.83 9.81
C LEU A 67 -16.56 -9.63 9.95
N GLU A 68 -17.71 -8.96 9.87
CA GLU A 68 -19.02 -9.58 9.92
C GLU A 68 -19.78 -9.37 8.62
N TRP A 69 -20.30 -10.47 8.06
CA TRP A 69 -21.11 -10.50 6.86
C TRP A 69 -22.49 -11.07 7.21
N ASP A 70 -23.46 -10.22 7.56
CA ASP A 70 -24.85 -10.62 7.79
C ASP A 70 -25.68 -10.38 6.52
N ASN A 71 -26.03 -11.47 5.82
CA ASN A 71 -26.80 -11.47 4.56
C ASN A 71 -26.24 -10.58 3.42
N VAL A 72 -25.07 -9.98 3.60
CA VAL A 72 -24.33 -9.19 2.61
C VAL A 72 -22.97 -9.82 2.35
N ARG A 73 -22.39 -9.57 1.16
CA ARG A 73 -21.07 -10.10 0.80
C ARG A 73 -19.93 -9.14 1.02
N THR A 74 -20.20 -7.91 1.41
CA THR A 74 -19.18 -6.90 1.61
C THR A 74 -19.31 -6.37 3.02
N THR A 75 -18.19 -6.30 3.73
CA THR A 75 -18.08 -5.65 5.03
C THR A 75 -16.93 -4.66 5.00
N GLN A 76 -16.75 -3.90 6.07
CA GLN A 76 -15.75 -2.85 6.18
C GLN A 76 -14.67 -3.27 7.19
N LEU A 77 -13.42 -3.26 6.76
CA LEU A 77 -12.26 -3.38 7.62
C LEU A 77 -11.76 -1.97 7.97
N HIS A 78 -11.75 -1.63 9.26
CA HIS A 78 -11.27 -0.37 9.78
C HIS A 78 -9.78 -0.50 10.17
N VAL A 79 -8.91 0.24 9.48
CA VAL A 79 -7.47 0.25 9.78
C VAL A 79 -7.07 1.62 10.31
N TYR A 80 -6.73 1.67 11.58
CA TYR A 80 -6.25 2.89 12.26
C TYR A 80 -4.74 3.07 12.12
N ASP A 81 -4.28 4.32 12.23
CA ASP A 81 -2.86 4.65 12.17
C ASP A 81 -2.05 4.26 13.41
N THR A 82 -2.72 3.96 14.50
CA THR A 82 -2.14 3.43 15.74
C THR A 82 -1.77 1.95 15.64
N ILE A 83 -2.22 1.26 14.59
CA ILE A 83 -1.92 -0.17 14.35
C ILE A 83 -0.45 -0.35 13.94
N VAL A 84 0.16 -1.45 14.39
CA VAL A 84 1.55 -1.79 14.05
C VAL A 84 1.65 -2.28 12.59
N PRO A 85 2.48 -1.68 11.73
CA PRO A 85 2.71 -2.20 10.38
C PRO A 85 3.20 -3.65 10.37
N GLY A 86 2.68 -4.48 9.48
CA GLY A 86 3.05 -5.89 9.38
C GLY A 86 2.11 -6.72 8.53
N SER A 87 2.23 -8.05 8.65
CA SER A 87 1.35 -9.01 8.00
C SER A 87 0.17 -9.33 8.90
N TYR A 88 -1.03 -9.27 8.33
CA TYR A 88 -2.31 -9.54 8.99
C TYR A 88 -3.01 -10.67 8.27
N ARG A 89 -3.84 -11.44 8.98
CA ARG A 89 -4.62 -12.52 8.40
C ARG A 89 -5.97 -12.69 9.09
N THR A 90 -6.93 -13.26 8.38
CA THR A 90 -8.16 -13.74 9.02
C THR A 90 -7.89 -14.98 9.86
N VAL A 91 -8.42 -15.01 11.07
CA VAL A 91 -8.38 -16.16 12.00
C VAL A 91 -9.76 -16.36 12.63
N ASP A 92 -9.97 -17.53 13.25
CA ASP A 92 -11.19 -17.87 13.98
C ASP A 92 -12.48 -17.61 13.17
N GLY A 93 -12.39 -17.88 11.87
CA GLY A 93 -13.49 -17.67 10.94
C GLY A 93 -14.56 -18.74 11.10
N TRP A 94 -15.82 -18.31 11.14
CA TRP A 94 -16.98 -19.19 11.26
C TRP A 94 -18.15 -18.63 10.44
N GLY A 95 -19.15 -19.46 10.15
CA GLY A 95 -20.35 -19.02 9.46
C GLY A 95 -21.33 -20.15 9.17
N MET A 96 -22.45 -19.80 8.57
CA MET A 96 -23.54 -20.72 8.29
C MET A 96 -24.25 -20.39 6.97
N THR A 97 -24.74 -21.42 6.30
CA THR A 97 -25.62 -21.28 5.14
C THR A 97 -27.05 -20.92 5.57
N LYS A 98 -27.91 -20.56 4.60
CA LYS A 98 -29.34 -20.32 4.82
C LYS A 98 -30.08 -21.58 5.29
N ASP A 99 -29.59 -22.74 4.89
CA ASP A 99 -30.15 -24.05 5.23
C ASP A 99 -29.67 -24.58 6.59
N GLY A 100 -28.73 -23.87 7.25
CA GLY A 100 -28.24 -24.19 8.58
C GLY A 100 -26.91 -24.96 8.61
N ASP A 101 -26.30 -25.20 7.45
CA ASP A 101 -25.03 -25.93 7.37
C ASP A 101 -23.86 -25.04 7.76
N VAL A 102 -22.85 -25.64 8.40
CA VAL A 102 -21.61 -24.96 8.77
C VAL A 102 -20.76 -24.74 7.52
N ILE A 103 -20.18 -23.55 7.39
CA ILE A 103 -19.18 -23.25 6.35
C ILE A 103 -17.77 -23.32 6.94
N LEU A 104 -16.80 -23.70 6.11
CA LEU A 104 -15.39 -23.57 6.47
C LEU A 104 -14.89 -22.18 6.07
N PHE A 105 -14.06 -21.55 6.90
CA PHE A 105 -13.44 -20.27 6.60
C PHE A 105 -11.92 -20.45 6.37
N GLU A 106 -11.43 -20.09 5.19
CA GLU A 106 -10.00 -20.13 4.92
C GLU A 106 -9.31 -18.81 5.35
N SER A 107 -8.13 -18.94 5.95
CA SER A 107 -7.28 -17.79 6.29
C SER A 107 -6.79 -17.10 5.02
N THR A 108 -7.10 -15.81 4.87
CA THR A 108 -6.49 -14.94 3.86
C THR A 108 -5.63 -13.89 4.54
N SER A 109 -4.70 -13.26 3.81
CA SER A 109 -3.72 -12.33 4.41
C SER A 109 -3.59 -11.02 3.65
N THR A 110 -3.16 -9.99 4.37
CA THR A 110 -2.82 -8.66 3.85
C THR A 110 -1.58 -8.12 4.54
N VAL A 111 -0.95 -7.11 3.94
CA VAL A 111 0.17 -6.40 4.54
C VAL A 111 -0.22 -4.95 4.76
N ILE A 112 -0.22 -4.51 6.02
CA ILE A 112 -0.49 -3.13 6.42
C ILE A 112 0.83 -2.38 6.56
N LYS A 113 0.97 -1.24 5.90
CA LYS A 113 2.18 -0.39 5.96
C LYS A 113 1.82 1.08 6.02
N PHE A 114 2.62 1.87 6.71
CA PHE A 114 2.54 3.33 6.57
C PHE A 114 2.83 3.75 5.13
N ALA A 115 2.01 4.67 4.62
CA ALA A 115 2.19 5.23 3.30
C ALA A 115 3.50 6.03 3.25
N THR A 116 4.18 5.93 2.12
CA THR A 116 5.39 6.71 1.84
C THR A 116 5.16 7.50 0.56
N PHE A 117 5.55 8.77 0.57
CA PHE A 117 5.41 9.70 -0.54
C PHE A 117 6.79 10.20 -0.96
N ALA A 118 7.03 10.29 -2.26
CA ALA A 118 8.17 11.00 -2.82
C ALA A 118 7.64 11.97 -3.88
N GLY A 119 7.51 13.24 -3.52
CA GLY A 119 7.12 14.31 -4.44
C GLY A 119 8.32 14.85 -5.20
N VAL A 120 8.06 15.46 -6.35
CA VAL A 120 9.07 16.12 -7.18
C VAL A 120 8.66 17.56 -7.49
N ALA A 121 9.63 18.46 -7.49
CA ALA A 121 9.53 19.83 -7.97
C ALA A 121 10.72 20.11 -8.86
N VAL A 122 10.52 20.82 -9.97
CA VAL A 122 11.59 21.08 -10.94
C VAL A 122 11.72 22.57 -11.22
N SER A 123 12.95 23.07 -11.25
CA SER A 123 13.27 24.42 -11.72
C SER A 123 14.38 24.37 -12.77
N ARG A 124 14.36 25.31 -13.71
CA ARG A 124 15.33 25.37 -14.81
C ARG A 124 16.18 26.62 -14.70
N SER A 125 17.49 26.46 -14.82
CA SER A 125 18.43 27.58 -14.86
C SER A 125 19.73 27.16 -15.55
N GLY A 126 20.23 27.97 -16.48
CA GLY A 126 21.55 27.75 -17.11
C GLY A 126 21.69 26.40 -17.82
N GLY A 127 20.64 25.92 -18.50
CA GLY A 127 20.66 24.63 -19.19
C GLY A 127 20.65 23.40 -18.27
N ILE A 128 20.34 23.59 -16.99
CA ILE A 128 20.20 22.51 -15.99
C ILE A 128 18.79 22.54 -15.40
N ASP A 129 18.17 21.38 -15.37
CA ASP A 129 16.95 21.10 -14.61
C ASP A 129 17.35 20.63 -13.21
N ARG A 130 16.96 21.40 -12.20
CA ARG A 130 17.11 21.08 -10.77
C ARG A 130 15.86 20.38 -10.30
N VAL A 131 15.94 19.06 -10.20
CA VAL A 131 14.87 18.18 -9.77
C VAL A 131 14.97 17.97 -8.26
N THR A 132 14.16 18.69 -7.50
CA THR A 132 14.09 18.55 -6.05
C THR A 132 13.05 17.50 -5.67
N VAL A 133 13.46 16.51 -4.89
CA VAL A 133 12.58 15.50 -4.31
C VAL A 133 12.27 15.81 -2.85
N ALA A 134 11.06 15.48 -2.42
CA ALA A 134 10.65 15.50 -1.03
C ALA A 134 10.09 14.12 -0.66
N ALA A 135 10.85 13.36 0.12
CA ALA A 135 10.44 12.09 0.70
C ALA A 135 9.74 12.32 2.05
N LYS A 136 8.53 11.79 2.19
CA LYS A 136 7.77 11.74 3.44
C LYS A 136 7.27 10.34 3.71
N ARG A 137 6.99 10.08 4.98
CA ARG A 137 6.27 8.89 5.43
C ARG A 137 5.11 9.36 6.29
N TYR A 138 4.02 8.61 6.27
CA TYR A 138 2.99 8.76 7.25
C TYR A 138 3.51 8.29 8.61
N ALA A 139 3.22 9.05 9.65
CA ALA A 139 3.44 8.72 11.04
C ALA A 139 2.11 8.97 11.77
N ALA A 140 1.76 8.06 12.67
CA ALA A 140 0.55 8.17 13.47
C ALA A 140 0.54 9.53 14.19
N LEU A 141 -0.61 10.19 14.24
CA LEU A 141 -0.82 11.52 14.85
C LEU A 141 -0.07 12.70 14.20
N ASP A 142 1.11 12.47 13.60
CA ASP A 142 1.93 13.52 12.97
C ASP A 142 1.64 13.71 11.48
N GLY A 143 0.88 12.79 10.86
CA GLY A 143 0.61 12.80 9.44
C GLY A 143 1.86 12.55 8.60
N PHE A 144 2.00 13.26 7.47
CA PHE A 144 3.16 13.08 6.59
C PHE A 144 4.38 13.88 7.05
N ILE A 145 5.31 13.19 7.71
CA ILE A 145 6.60 13.73 8.18
C ILE A 145 7.74 13.45 7.22
N ALA A 146 8.84 14.20 7.34
CA ALA A 146 10.05 13.94 6.55
C ALA A 146 10.54 12.49 6.70
N TYR A 147 10.98 11.88 5.59
CA TYR A 147 11.51 10.53 5.57
C TYR A 147 12.99 10.52 5.16
N PRO A 148 13.91 10.87 6.08
CA PRO A 148 15.32 11.05 5.78
C PRO A 148 16.04 9.73 5.47
N ASN A 149 17.24 9.84 4.92
CA ASN A 149 18.15 8.72 4.63
C ASN A 149 17.62 7.67 3.63
N ARG A 150 16.62 8.02 2.82
CA ARG A 150 16.07 7.15 1.79
C ARG A 150 16.63 7.46 0.41
N VAL A 151 16.71 6.43 -0.43
CA VAL A 151 17.07 6.57 -1.84
C VAL A 151 15.80 6.75 -2.66
N VAL A 152 15.74 7.86 -3.39
CA VAL A 152 14.64 8.20 -4.30
C VAL A 152 15.18 8.14 -5.72
N GLY A 153 14.54 7.34 -6.56
CA GLY A 153 14.78 7.34 -8.00
C GLY A 153 14.00 8.45 -8.67
N ILE A 154 14.59 9.06 -9.69
CA ILE A 154 14.00 10.11 -10.51
C ILE A 154 13.94 9.56 -11.93
N GLN A 155 12.75 9.65 -12.54
CA GLN A 155 12.53 9.32 -13.94
C GLN A 155 12.17 10.57 -14.73
N SER A 156 12.49 10.54 -16.02
CA SER A 156 12.09 11.57 -16.98
C SER A 156 11.38 10.97 -18.18
N ALA A 157 10.49 11.74 -18.80
CA ALA A 157 9.76 11.35 -20.00
C ALA A 157 9.52 12.57 -20.91
N PRO A 158 9.32 12.37 -22.23
CA PRO A 158 8.93 13.44 -23.15
C PRO A 158 7.46 13.86 -22.97
N SER A 159 6.65 13.07 -22.24
CA SER A 159 5.25 13.37 -21.94
C SER A 159 4.86 12.87 -20.55
N ALA A 160 3.75 13.37 -20.01
CA ALA A 160 3.22 12.90 -18.73
C ALA A 160 2.81 11.41 -18.72
N THR A 161 2.54 10.82 -19.88
CA THR A 161 2.15 9.40 -20.01
C THR A 161 3.35 8.48 -20.25
N GLY A 162 4.53 9.03 -20.56
CA GLY A 162 5.76 8.27 -20.80
C GLY A 162 6.26 8.38 -22.24
N PRO A 163 7.14 7.47 -22.69
CA PRO A 163 7.78 6.43 -21.89
C PRO A 163 8.73 7.01 -20.83
N TRP A 164 8.79 6.36 -19.66
CA TRP A 164 9.59 6.81 -18.52
C TRP A 164 10.97 6.16 -18.52
N THR A 165 12.01 6.98 -18.43
CA THR A 165 13.41 6.55 -18.35
C THR A 165 14.05 7.04 -17.06
N ASN A 166 14.97 6.27 -16.48
CA ASN A 166 15.67 6.70 -15.27
C ASN A 166 16.60 7.88 -15.58
N ALA A 167 16.41 8.97 -14.84
CA ALA A 167 17.26 10.16 -14.90
C ALA A 167 18.36 10.14 -13.84
N GLY A 168 18.12 9.44 -12.71
CA GLY A 168 19.13 9.25 -11.66
C GLY A 168 18.52 8.86 -10.32
N PHE A 169 19.36 8.86 -9.29
CA PHE A 169 18.98 8.56 -7.91
C PHE A 169 19.58 9.60 -6.98
N VAL A 170 18.87 9.90 -5.89
CA VAL A 170 19.36 10.77 -4.82
C VAL A 170 19.06 10.17 -3.46
N LYS A 171 19.99 10.36 -2.52
CA LYS A 171 19.75 10.07 -1.11
C LYS A 171 19.23 11.33 -0.43
N VAL A 172 18.04 11.28 0.16
CA VAL A 172 17.47 12.43 0.87
C VAL A 172 18.19 12.68 2.20
N GLY A 173 18.42 13.96 2.50
CA GLY A 173 19.06 14.39 3.74
C GLY A 173 18.09 14.38 4.93
N ALA A 174 18.51 15.02 6.04
CA ALA A 174 17.76 15.06 7.30
C ALA A 174 16.36 15.67 7.18
N THR A 175 16.16 16.60 6.24
CA THR A 175 14.87 17.25 5.97
C THR A 175 13.94 16.43 5.07
N GLY A 176 14.35 15.22 4.68
CA GLY A 176 13.64 14.40 3.69
C GLY A 176 13.71 14.96 2.28
N ARG A 177 14.62 15.92 2.00
CA ARG A 177 14.77 16.52 0.67
C ARG A 177 16.13 16.21 0.06
N ALA A 178 16.19 16.22 -1.26
CA ALA A 178 17.42 16.22 -2.06
C ALA A 178 17.15 16.87 -3.42
N THR A 179 18.21 17.29 -4.11
CA THR A 179 18.12 17.87 -5.45
C THR A 179 19.08 17.14 -6.39
N LEU A 180 18.60 16.75 -7.56
CA LEU A 180 19.41 16.25 -8.67
C LEU A 180 19.50 17.32 -9.75
N GLY A 181 20.71 17.63 -10.20
CA GLY A 181 20.92 18.39 -11.42
C GLY A 181 20.96 17.45 -12.62
N VAL A 182 20.13 17.71 -13.62
CA VAL A 182 20.13 17.00 -14.91
C VAL A 182 20.24 18.01 -16.04
N ARG A 183 20.92 17.65 -17.13
CA ARG A 183 20.97 18.49 -18.32
C ARG A 183 19.56 18.75 -18.80
N ALA A 184 19.21 20.03 -18.97
CA ALA A 184 17.87 20.43 -19.34
C ALA A 184 17.54 19.93 -20.75
N ASP A 185 16.33 19.42 -20.90
CA ASP A 185 15.73 19.04 -22.18
C ASP A 185 14.31 19.64 -22.22
N PRO A 186 14.02 20.55 -23.18
CA PRO A 186 12.71 21.18 -23.29
C PRO A 186 11.58 20.15 -23.36
N GLY A 187 10.48 20.43 -22.66
CA GLY A 187 9.30 19.55 -22.70
C GLY A 187 9.43 18.26 -21.89
N ARG A 188 10.49 18.06 -21.10
CA ARG A 188 10.56 16.90 -20.21
C ARG A 188 9.68 17.01 -18.98
N PHE A 189 9.14 15.86 -18.63
CA PHE A 189 8.40 15.58 -17.41
C PHE A 189 9.27 14.76 -16.48
N TYR A 190 9.14 14.98 -15.18
CA TYR A 190 9.85 14.25 -14.15
C TYR A 190 8.88 13.61 -13.16
N ARG A 191 9.22 12.44 -12.65
CA ARG A 191 8.53 11.79 -11.52
C ARG A 191 9.54 11.15 -10.58
N SER A 192 9.17 10.97 -9.33
CA SER A 192 9.98 10.28 -8.33
C SER A 192 9.32 9.00 -7.83
N TYR A 193 10.14 8.07 -7.37
CA TYR A 193 9.73 6.83 -6.71
C TYR A 193 10.74 6.42 -5.64
N PHE A 194 10.29 5.66 -4.64
CA PHE A 194 11.23 5.00 -3.73
C PHE A 194 11.80 3.76 -4.39
N GLY A 195 13.13 3.65 -4.43
CA GLY A 195 13.81 2.48 -5.01
C GLY A 195 13.39 1.16 -4.35
N GLU A 196 13.03 1.20 -3.07
CA GLU A 196 12.63 0.03 -2.28
C GLU A 196 11.18 -0.43 -2.50
N THR A 197 10.28 0.45 -2.98
CA THR A 197 8.83 0.16 -3.03
C THR A 197 8.17 0.35 -4.38
N GLY A 198 8.89 0.85 -5.39
CA GLY A 198 8.38 1.01 -6.77
C GLY A 198 7.14 1.90 -6.91
N SER A 199 6.81 2.70 -5.88
CA SER A 199 5.59 3.51 -5.83
C SER A 199 5.84 4.91 -6.39
N PHE A 200 5.00 5.37 -7.32
CA PHE A 200 5.10 6.67 -8.00
C PHE A 200 3.98 7.61 -7.54
N PHE A 201 4.21 8.93 -7.49
CA PHE A 201 3.21 9.87 -6.97
C PHE A 201 2.60 10.81 -8.03
N SER A 202 3.35 11.24 -9.04
CA SER A 202 2.83 12.07 -10.16
C SER A 202 3.96 12.49 -11.11
N ALA A 203 3.62 12.89 -12.34
CA ALA A 203 4.50 13.55 -13.29
C ALA A 203 4.40 15.08 -13.17
N GLN A 204 5.52 15.80 -13.19
CA GLN A 204 5.58 17.25 -13.24
C GLN A 204 6.37 17.69 -14.47
N SER A 205 5.86 18.64 -15.26
CA SER A 205 6.61 19.26 -16.34
C SER A 205 7.48 20.40 -15.84
N VAL A 206 8.55 20.70 -16.59
CA VAL A 206 9.26 21.96 -16.47
C VAL A 206 8.60 22.96 -17.41
N ALA A 207 8.00 24.02 -16.88
CA ALA A 207 7.57 25.14 -17.72
C ALA A 207 8.79 25.64 -18.50
N ALA A 208 8.65 25.82 -19.82
CA ALA A 208 9.67 26.46 -20.62
C ALA A 208 9.88 27.87 -20.03
N GLY A 209 10.99 28.06 -19.32
CA GLY A 209 11.30 29.34 -18.69
C GLY A 209 11.25 30.43 -19.75
N SER A 210 10.43 31.45 -19.51
CA SER A 210 10.67 32.75 -20.11
C SER A 210 12.12 33.15 -19.81
N PRO A 211 12.85 33.71 -20.78
CA PRO A 211 14.24 34.08 -20.58
C PRO A 211 14.36 34.97 -19.35
N VAL A 212 15.23 34.58 -18.43
CA VAL A 212 15.69 35.46 -17.35
C VAL A 212 16.26 36.70 -18.05
N PRO A 213 15.76 37.93 -17.79
CA PRO A 213 16.41 39.11 -18.31
C PRO A 213 17.85 39.07 -17.81
N VAL A 214 18.80 39.03 -18.76
CA VAL A 214 20.20 39.27 -18.48
C VAL A 214 20.24 40.62 -17.80
N ALA A 215 20.56 40.65 -16.51
CA ALA A 215 20.85 41.90 -15.84
C ALA A 215 22.05 42.51 -16.58
N THR A 216 21.79 43.53 -17.39
CA THR A 216 22.85 44.38 -17.92
C THR A 216 23.50 45.04 -16.72
N ASP A 217 24.77 44.71 -16.52
CA ASP A 217 25.66 45.34 -15.55
C ASP A 217 25.61 46.87 -15.71
N PRO A 218 25.17 47.64 -14.70
CA PRO A 218 25.12 49.10 -14.79
C PRO A 218 26.48 49.78 -14.60
N THR A 219 27.61 49.06 -14.62
CA THR A 219 28.96 49.65 -14.47
C THR A 219 29.77 49.72 -15.77
N VAL A 220 29.24 50.42 -16.77
CA VAL A 220 30.07 51.18 -17.72
C VAL A 220 29.41 52.55 -17.93
N ARG A 221 29.97 53.60 -17.31
CA ARG A 221 29.73 54.98 -17.72
C ARG A 221 30.90 55.45 -18.60
N PRO A 222 30.63 56.27 -19.63
CA PRO A 222 31.64 56.83 -20.52
C PRO A 222 32.61 57.77 -19.80
#